data_AF-A0A7S9RPD5-F1
#
_entry.id   AF-A0A7S9RPD5-F1
#
_cell.length_a   1.000
_cell.length_b   1.000
_cell.length_c   1.000
_cell.angle_alpha   90.00
_cell.angle_beta   90.00
_cell.angle_gamma   90.00
#
_symmetry.space_group_name_H-M   'P 1'
#
loop_
_entity.id
_entity.type
_entity.pdbx_description
1 polymer ?
#
loop_
_entity_poly.entity_id
_entity_poly.type
_entity_poly.pdbx_seq_one_letter_code
_entity_poly.pdbx_strand_id
1 'polypeptide(L)'
;MKNIHQTAVIEDGAIIGDDANIEAYAFVSKDAVLGNNVTIKQGARVLGKTKIGDNSRVFSYAIVGDIPQDISYKDEVDTGVIIGEHATIREFCTINSGTHKGDGITRIGDNAFIMAYSHIAHDCIIGNNVILANNATLAGHVELGDYAVVGGLTPIHQFVRVGESCMVAGASALSQDVVPFCLAEGNRAYIRSLNLVGIRRRFDKEQVEELVRAYKFLFNQGISLKDQANELIAKTSDENVKKMCKFILETTRGIPLAKGRD
;
A
#
# COMPACT_ATOMS: atom_id res chain seq x y z
N MET A 1 -27.14 -16.63 -0.18
CA MET A 1 -26.99 -17.57 0.95
C MET A 1 -25.53 -17.74 1.28
N LYS A 2 -25.15 -17.69 2.57
CA LYS A 2 -23.75 -17.93 3.00
C LYS A 2 -23.35 -19.37 2.71
N ASN A 3 -22.14 -19.57 2.16
CA ASN A 3 -21.57 -20.89 1.90
C ASN A 3 -20.37 -21.09 2.83
N ILE A 4 -20.58 -21.79 3.94
CA ILE A 4 -19.55 -22.00 4.97
C ILE A 4 -19.26 -23.49 5.05
N HIS A 5 -18.02 -23.88 4.78
CA HIS A 5 -17.60 -25.26 4.88
C HIS A 5 -17.63 -25.76 6.33
N GLN A 6 -18.04 -27.01 6.55
CA GLN A 6 -18.19 -27.61 7.88
C GLN A 6 -16.90 -27.64 8.74
N THR A 7 -15.73 -27.54 8.11
CA THR A 7 -14.43 -27.51 8.78
C THR A 7 -13.82 -26.11 8.90
N ALA A 8 -14.52 -25.08 8.45
CA ALA A 8 -14.13 -23.70 8.75
C ALA A 8 -14.37 -23.42 10.24
N VAL A 9 -13.46 -22.68 10.86
CA VAL A 9 -13.59 -22.26 12.26
C VAL A 9 -13.95 -20.78 12.26
N ILE A 10 -15.15 -20.47 12.70
CA ILE A 10 -15.63 -19.10 12.88
C ILE A 10 -15.97 -18.96 14.36
N GLU A 11 -15.27 -18.06 15.04
CA GLU A 11 -15.53 -17.82 16.46
C GLU A 11 -16.86 -17.09 16.67
N ASP A 12 -17.49 -17.35 17.82
CA ASP A 12 -18.73 -16.66 18.22
C ASP A 12 -18.46 -15.16 18.39
N GLY A 13 -19.26 -14.33 17.73
CA GLY A 13 -19.10 -12.87 17.63
C GLY A 13 -18.77 -12.36 16.23
N ALA A 14 -18.18 -13.19 15.36
CA ALA A 14 -17.76 -12.76 14.03
C ALA A 14 -18.96 -12.31 13.18
N ILE A 15 -18.81 -11.17 12.49
CA ILE A 15 -19.85 -10.64 11.60
C ILE A 15 -19.55 -11.06 10.18
N ILE A 16 -20.43 -11.87 9.59
CA ILE A 16 -20.30 -12.37 8.23
C ILE A 16 -21.41 -11.77 7.36
N GLY A 17 -21.04 -11.05 6.30
CA GLY A 17 -21.95 -10.48 5.32
C GLY A 17 -22.68 -11.53 4.46
N ASP A 18 -23.62 -11.07 3.66
CA ASP A 18 -24.41 -11.94 2.78
C ASP A 18 -23.55 -12.52 1.65
N ASP A 19 -23.93 -13.71 1.19
CA ASP A 19 -23.25 -14.42 0.09
C ASP A 19 -21.74 -14.66 0.29
N ALA A 20 -21.26 -14.57 1.54
CA ALA A 20 -19.88 -14.92 1.86
C ALA A 20 -19.60 -16.41 1.61
N ASN A 21 -18.41 -16.71 1.10
CA ASN A 21 -17.91 -18.06 0.83
C ASN A 21 -16.67 -18.34 1.69
N ILE A 22 -16.80 -19.21 2.69
CA ILE A 22 -15.73 -19.56 3.64
C ILE A 22 -15.38 -21.03 3.45
N GLU A 23 -14.20 -21.28 2.88
CA GLU A 23 -13.74 -22.62 2.49
C GLU A 23 -13.16 -23.42 3.67
N ALA A 24 -12.82 -24.69 3.42
CA ALA A 24 -12.34 -25.63 4.43
C ALA A 24 -11.12 -25.10 5.21
N TYR A 25 -11.10 -25.30 6.52
CA TYR A 25 -9.98 -24.94 7.41
C TYR A 25 -9.62 -23.45 7.43
N ALA A 26 -10.45 -22.58 6.88
CA ALA A 26 -10.35 -21.15 7.10
C ALA A 26 -10.63 -20.83 8.59
N PHE A 27 -10.03 -19.75 9.10
CA PHE A 27 -10.23 -19.27 10.46
C PHE A 27 -10.69 -17.81 10.44
N VAL A 28 -11.75 -17.48 11.19
CA VAL A 28 -12.26 -16.11 11.35
C VAL A 28 -12.47 -15.81 12.83
N SER A 29 -11.75 -14.80 13.34
CA SER A 29 -11.81 -14.37 14.74
C SER A 29 -13.14 -13.72 15.13
N LYS A 30 -13.46 -13.76 16.42
CA LYS A 30 -14.71 -13.25 17.00
C LYS A 30 -14.99 -11.77 16.71
N ASP A 31 -13.94 -10.95 16.54
CA ASP A 31 -14.09 -9.51 16.34
C ASP A 31 -13.93 -9.13 14.84
N ALA A 32 -13.84 -10.12 13.95
CA ALA A 32 -13.72 -9.89 12.52
C ALA A 32 -15.07 -9.52 11.89
N VAL A 33 -15.02 -8.65 10.88
CA VAL A 33 -16.17 -8.20 10.09
C VAL A 33 -15.88 -8.43 8.62
N LEU A 34 -16.60 -9.36 8.00
CA LEU A 34 -16.53 -9.63 6.57
C LEU A 34 -17.74 -9.00 5.89
N GLY A 35 -17.49 -8.21 4.84
CA GLY A 35 -18.52 -7.66 3.96
C GLY A 35 -19.25 -8.71 3.12
N ASN A 36 -20.14 -8.25 2.25
CA ASN A 36 -20.91 -9.12 1.36
C ASN A 36 -20.03 -9.72 0.27
N ASN A 37 -20.36 -10.93 -0.18
CA ASN A 37 -19.67 -11.62 -1.27
C ASN A 37 -18.14 -11.76 -1.04
N VAL A 38 -17.71 -11.74 0.22
CA VAL A 38 -16.31 -11.99 0.59
C VAL A 38 -16.00 -13.48 0.47
N THR A 39 -14.85 -13.81 -0.11
CA THR A 39 -14.33 -15.18 -0.15
C THR A 39 -13.11 -15.34 0.75
N ILE A 40 -13.19 -16.25 1.72
CA ILE A 40 -12.05 -16.68 2.53
C ILE A 40 -11.69 -18.10 2.12
N LYS A 41 -10.54 -18.27 1.46
CA LYS A 41 -10.13 -19.56 0.89
C LYS A 41 -9.53 -20.50 1.91
N GLN A 42 -9.32 -21.75 1.50
CA GLN A 42 -8.84 -22.81 2.35
C GLN A 42 -7.59 -22.41 3.15
N GLY A 43 -7.64 -22.58 4.48
CA GLY A 43 -6.51 -22.32 5.37
C GLY A 43 -6.12 -20.83 5.54
N ALA A 44 -6.85 -19.89 4.92
CA ALA A 44 -6.67 -18.47 5.18
C ALA A 44 -7.16 -18.11 6.59
N ARG A 45 -6.55 -17.10 7.20
CA ARG A 45 -6.89 -16.66 8.57
C ARG A 45 -7.19 -15.16 8.59
N VAL A 46 -8.35 -14.80 9.12
CA VAL A 46 -8.75 -13.44 9.43
C VAL A 46 -8.81 -13.31 10.94
N LEU A 47 -7.91 -12.51 11.51
CA LEU A 47 -7.61 -12.48 12.94
C LEU A 47 -7.90 -11.10 13.54
N GLY A 48 -8.13 -11.07 14.85
CA GLY A 48 -8.32 -9.83 15.61
C GLY A 48 -9.48 -8.97 15.10
N LYS A 49 -9.39 -7.66 15.34
CA LYS A 49 -10.35 -6.66 14.85
C LYS A 49 -10.08 -6.32 13.39
N THR A 50 -10.39 -7.26 12.51
CA THR A 50 -10.18 -7.10 11.07
C THR A 50 -11.49 -6.89 10.34
N LYS A 51 -11.59 -5.78 9.63
CA LYS A 51 -12.69 -5.47 8.72
C LYS A 51 -12.24 -5.66 7.26
N ILE A 52 -12.99 -6.44 6.50
CA ILE A 52 -12.77 -6.67 5.06
C ILE A 52 -14.03 -6.25 4.30
N GLY A 53 -13.89 -5.33 3.36
CA GLY A 53 -15.00 -4.82 2.54
C GLY A 53 -15.52 -5.83 1.52
N ASP A 54 -16.66 -5.50 0.94
CA ASP A 54 -17.43 -6.32 0.01
C ASP A 54 -16.60 -6.81 -1.18
N ASN A 55 -16.97 -7.96 -1.75
CA ASN A 55 -16.38 -8.54 -2.95
C ASN A 55 -14.87 -8.87 -2.87
N SER A 56 -14.29 -8.82 -1.67
CA SER A 56 -12.87 -9.10 -1.43
C SER A 56 -12.60 -10.60 -1.35
N ARG A 57 -11.35 -10.99 -1.64
CA ARG A 57 -10.90 -12.39 -1.66
C ARG A 57 -9.59 -12.53 -0.91
N VAL A 58 -9.59 -13.39 0.10
CA VAL A 58 -8.41 -13.79 0.86
C VAL A 58 -8.04 -15.21 0.48
N PHE A 59 -6.94 -15.38 -0.25
CA PHE A 59 -6.50 -16.66 -0.78
C PHE A 59 -5.82 -17.53 0.27
N SER A 60 -5.62 -18.80 -0.10
CA SER A 60 -5.18 -19.85 0.81
C SER A 60 -3.91 -19.48 1.57
N TYR A 61 -3.96 -19.71 2.88
CA TYR A 61 -2.85 -19.47 3.81
C TYR A 61 -2.38 -18.02 3.92
N ALA A 62 -3.14 -17.04 3.40
CA ALA A 62 -2.95 -15.65 3.77
C ALA A 62 -3.38 -15.43 5.23
N ILE A 63 -2.60 -14.62 5.96
CA ILE A 63 -2.84 -14.28 7.36
C ILE A 63 -3.08 -12.77 7.43
N VAL A 64 -4.28 -12.38 7.83
CA VAL A 64 -4.72 -10.98 7.86
C VAL A 64 -5.18 -10.64 9.27
N GLY A 65 -4.58 -9.60 9.87
CA GLY A 65 -4.98 -9.09 11.17
C GLY A 65 -4.21 -9.64 12.37
N ASP A 66 -3.13 -10.38 12.13
CA ASP A 66 -2.29 -10.86 13.24
C ASP A 66 -1.52 -9.71 13.90
N ILE A 67 -1.02 -9.95 15.11
CA ILE A 67 -0.29 -8.95 15.89
C ILE A 67 0.96 -8.45 15.14
N PRO A 68 1.37 -7.20 15.37
CA PRO A 68 2.54 -6.61 14.72
C PRO A 68 3.84 -7.31 15.13
N GLN A 69 4.80 -7.38 14.19
CA GLN A 69 6.18 -7.83 14.47
C GLN A 69 7.01 -6.70 15.12
N ASP A 70 6.50 -6.14 16.22
CA ASP A 70 7.14 -5.08 16.99
C ASP A 70 7.38 -5.58 18.43
N ILE A 71 8.65 -5.62 18.86
CA ILE A 71 9.05 -6.09 20.20
C ILE A 71 8.47 -5.28 21.35
N SER A 72 7.94 -4.09 21.08
CA SER A 72 7.29 -3.23 22.06
C SER A 72 5.76 -3.34 22.06
N TYR A 73 5.18 -4.18 21.20
CA TYR A 73 3.75 -4.45 21.19
C TYR A 73 3.30 -5.12 22.50
N LYS A 74 2.06 -4.81 22.89
CA LYS A 74 1.39 -5.40 24.06
C LYS A 74 -0.04 -5.76 23.69
N ASP A 75 -0.51 -6.90 24.20
CA ASP A 75 -1.83 -7.46 23.87
C ASP A 75 -3.01 -6.60 24.34
N GLU A 76 -2.79 -5.68 25.27
CA GLU A 76 -3.80 -4.75 25.79
C GLU A 76 -4.14 -3.58 24.85
N VAL A 77 -3.43 -3.42 23.74
CA VAL A 77 -3.65 -2.32 22.80
C VAL A 77 -4.79 -2.67 21.84
N ASP A 78 -5.76 -1.75 21.73
CA ASP A 78 -6.81 -1.86 20.72
C ASP A 78 -6.23 -1.65 19.32
N THR A 79 -6.02 -2.74 18.58
CA THR A 79 -5.45 -2.70 17.23
C THR A 79 -6.28 -3.53 16.25
N GLY A 80 -6.17 -3.18 14.97
CA GLY A 80 -6.95 -3.84 13.93
C GLY A 80 -6.42 -3.57 12.53
N VAL A 81 -7.16 -4.11 11.56
CA VAL A 81 -6.92 -3.93 10.13
C VAL A 81 -8.24 -3.53 9.48
N ILE A 82 -8.18 -2.54 8.59
CA ILE A 82 -9.32 -2.17 7.73
C ILE A 82 -8.89 -2.34 6.28
N ILE A 83 -9.61 -3.19 5.56
CA ILE A 83 -9.45 -3.42 4.12
C ILE A 83 -10.74 -3.01 3.42
N GLY A 84 -10.60 -2.23 2.35
CA GLY A 84 -11.69 -1.78 1.50
C GLY A 84 -12.34 -2.91 0.69
N GLU A 85 -13.07 -2.52 -0.34
CA GLU A 85 -13.81 -3.42 -1.22
C GLU A 85 -12.94 -3.96 -2.36
N HIS A 86 -13.33 -5.08 -2.95
CA HIS A 86 -12.70 -5.67 -4.13
C HIS A 86 -11.19 -5.99 -3.97
N ALA A 87 -10.71 -6.12 -2.74
CA ALA A 87 -9.31 -6.48 -2.48
C ALA A 87 -9.06 -7.95 -2.87
N THR A 88 -7.92 -8.22 -3.48
CA THR A 88 -7.45 -9.58 -3.77
C THR A 88 -6.11 -9.80 -3.07
N ILE A 89 -6.14 -10.62 -2.03
CA ILE A 89 -4.99 -10.94 -1.19
C ILE A 89 -4.59 -12.38 -1.50
N ARG A 90 -3.44 -12.56 -2.16
CA ARG A 90 -2.96 -13.84 -2.66
C ARG A 90 -2.33 -14.70 -1.55
N GLU A 91 -1.90 -15.88 -1.95
CA GLU A 91 -1.46 -16.95 -1.06
C GLU A 91 -0.25 -16.50 -0.21
N PHE A 92 -0.25 -16.89 1.07
CA PHE A 92 0.86 -16.62 2.00
C PHE A 92 1.18 -15.13 2.23
N CYS A 93 0.28 -14.22 1.88
CA CYS A 93 0.41 -12.82 2.29
C CYS A 93 0.28 -12.70 3.81
N THR A 94 1.01 -11.76 4.40
CA THR A 94 0.88 -11.40 5.81
C THR A 94 0.56 -9.92 5.95
N ILE A 95 -0.50 -9.61 6.69
CA ILE A 95 -0.96 -8.24 6.95
C ILE A 95 -1.18 -8.10 8.44
N ASN A 96 -0.43 -7.22 9.09
CA ASN A 96 -0.47 -7.08 10.55
C ASN A 96 -1.36 -5.92 10.98
N SER A 97 -1.94 -6.01 12.17
CA SER A 97 -2.62 -4.89 12.81
C SER A 97 -1.66 -3.73 13.11
N GLY A 98 -2.21 -2.56 13.44
CA GLY A 98 -1.40 -1.42 13.85
C GLY A 98 -0.79 -1.57 15.25
N THR A 99 -0.26 -0.47 15.79
CA THR A 99 0.34 -0.40 17.12
C THR A 99 -0.09 0.86 17.86
N HIS A 100 0.22 0.93 19.16
CA HIS A 100 0.08 2.14 19.96
C HIS A 100 1.00 3.30 19.52
N LYS A 101 1.99 3.04 18.66
CA LYS A 101 2.87 4.08 18.10
C LYS A 101 2.22 4.78 16.89
N GLY A 102 1.29 4.10 16.23
CA GLY A 102 0.37 4.69 15.27
C GLY A 102 -0.97 4.98 15.92
N ASP A 103 -2.04 4.84 15.14
CA ASP A 103 -3.41 4.95 15.63
C ASP A 103 -4.07 3.57 15.85
N GLY A 104 -3.25 2.51 15.89
CA GLY A 104 -3.69 1.13 16.10
C GLY A 104 -4.21 0.43 14.85
N ILE A 105 -4.30 1.10 13.69
CA ILE A 105 -4.97 0.52 12.51
C ILE A 105 -4.07 0.53 11.27
N THR A 106 -3.84 -0.65 10.71
CA THR A 106 -3.34 -0.79 9.32
C THR A 106 -4.51 -0.65 8.35
N ARG A 107 -4.35 0.18 7.31
CA ARG A 107 -5.43 0.51 6.35
C ARG A 107 -5.03 0.15 4.93
N ILE A 108 -5.96 -0.48 4.21
CA ILE A 108 -5.84 -0.83 2.80
C ILE A 108 -7.11 -0.40 2.08
N GLY A 109 -6.98 0.40 1.02
CA GLY A 109 -8.08 0.88 0.20
C GLY A 109 -8.71 -0.18 -0.69
N ASP A 110 -9.57 0.28 -1.59
CA ASP A 110 -10.32 -0.55 -2.52
C ASP A 110 -9.44 -1.06 -3.67
N ASN A 111 -9.83 -2.19 -4.27
CA ASN A 111 -9.21 -2.76 -5.46
C ASN A 111 -7.70 -3.05 -5.29
N ALA A 112 -7.23 -3.24 -4.06
CA ALA A 112 -5.84 -3.62 -3.80
C ALA A 112 -5.57 -5.03 -4.34
N PHE A 113 -4.47 -5.19 -5.09
CA PHE A 113 -4.02 -6.50 -5.56
C PHE A 113 -2.67 -6.86 -4.95
N ILE A 114 -2.71 -7.72 -3.94
CA ILE A 114 -1.56 -8.09 -3.12
C ILE A 114 -1.15 -9.51 -3.51
N MET A 115 -0.04 -9.65 -4.24
CA MET A 115 0.44 -10.93 -4.77
C MET A 115 1.14 -11.78 -3.70
N ALA A 116 1.36 -13.05 -4.03
CA ALA A 116 1.76 -14.05 -3.04
C ALA A 116 3.07 -13.68 -2.32
N TYR A 117 3.14 -14.03 -1.04
CA TYR A 117 4.27 -13.75 -0.14
C TYR A 117 4.56 -12.26 0.12
N SER A 118 3.68 -11.35 -0.30
CA SER A 118 3.81 -9.94 0.09
C SER A 118 3.53 -9.76 1.58
N HIS A 119 4.24 -8.81 2.19
CA HIS A 119 4.08 -8.45 3.59
C HIS A 119 3.70 -6.98 3.72
N ILE A 120 2.67 -6.71 4.53
CA ILE A 120 2.27 -5.37 4.97
C ILE A 120 2.39 -5.33 6.49
N ALA A 121 3.42 -4.64 6.98
CA ALA A 121 3.63 -4.46 8.40
C ALA A 121 2.58 -3.51 9.03
N HIS A 122 2.75 -3.30 10.33
CA HIS A 122 1.87 -2.50 11.16
C HIS A 122 1.80 -1.03 10.74
N ASP A 123 0.63 -0.43 10.98
CA ASP A 123 0.36 1.01 10.81
C ASP A 123 0.58 1.51 9.37
N CYS A 124 0.60 0.62 8.38
CA CYS A 124 0.69 1.02 6.98
C CYS A 124 -0.63 1.65 6.51
N ILE A 125 -0.51 2.61 5.58
CA ILE A 125 -1.64 3.27 4.92
C ILE A 125 -1.51 3.04 3.43
N ILE A 126 -2.36 2.18 2.88
CA ILE A 126 -2.33 1.77 1.48
C ILE A 126 -3.58 2.30 0.78
N GLY A 127 -3.39 3.08 -0.28
CA GLY A 127 -4.46 3.66 -1.08
C GLY A 127 -5.21 2.66 -1.96
N ASN A 128 -6.04 3.19 -2.84
CA ASN A 128 -6.86 2.42 -3.77
C ASN A 128 -6.05 1.95 -4.99
N ASN A 129 -6.43 0.82 -5.58
CA ASN A 129 -5.84 0.29 -6.81
C ASN A 129 -4.32 0.03 -6.71
N VAL A 130 -3.81 -0.20 -5.50
CA VAL A 130 -2.40 -0.51 -5.26
C VAL A 130 -2.10 -1.94 -5.68
N ILE A 131 -0.92 -2.14 -6.28
CA ILE A 131 -0.41 -3.47 -6.63
C ILE A 131 0.89 -3.72 -5.87
N LEU A 132 0.89 -4.79 -5.06
CA LEU A 132 2.11 -5.36 -4.51
C LEU A 132 2.41 -6.65 -5.27
N ALA A 133 3.51 -6.67 -6.02
CA ALA A 133 3.96 -7.88 -6.69
C ALA A 133 4.61 -8.86 -5.69
N ASN A 134 4.81 -10.10 -6.14
CA ASN A 134 5.27 -11.20 -5.27
C ASN A 134 6.47 -10.80 -4.39
N ASN A 135 6.38 -11.10 -3.10
CA ASN A 135 7.43 -10.79 -2.12
C ASN A 135 7.78 -9.30 -1.98
N ALA A 136 6.90 -8.37 -2.37
CA ALA A 136 7.01 -6.99 -1.95
C ALA A 136 6.77 -6.90 -0.43
N THR A 137 7.66 -6.20 0.28
CA THR A 137 7.69 -6.19 1.75
C THR A 137 7.68 -4.76 2.26
N LEU A 138 6.61 -4.36 2.94
CA LEU A 138 6.48 -3.05 3.54
C LEU A 138 6.78 -3.15 5.03
N ALA A 139 7.75 -2.36 5.52
CA ALA A 139 7.98 -2.21 6.96
C ALA A 139 6.94 -1.27 7.59
N GLY A 140 6.99 -1.10 8.92
CA GLY A 140 5.96 -0.36 9.66
C GLY A 140 5.79 1.09 9.21
N HIS A 141 4.57 1.62 9.28
CA HIS A 141 4.25 3.01 8.94
C HIS A 141 4.54 3.41 7.48
N VAL A 142 4.54 2.47 6.53
CA VAL A 142 4.69 2.81 5.11
C VAL A 142 3.36 3.36 4.56
N GLU A 143 3.45 4.41 3.76
CA GLU A 143 2.30 4.98 3.05
C GLU A 143 2.44 4.75 1.54
N LEU A 144 1.44 4.13 0.91
CA LEU A 144 1.35 4.00 -0.55
C LEU A 144 0.12 4.75 -1.05
N GLY A 145 0.33 5.71 -1.96
CA GLY A 145 -0.76 6.43 -2.62
C GLY A 145 -1.50 5.58 -3.65
N ASP A 146 -2.65 6.08 -4.10
CA ASP A 146 -3.49 5.37 -5.08
C ASP A 146 -2.71 4.99 -6.34
N TYR A 147 -3.01 3.82 -6.90
CA TYR A 147 -2.37 3.29 -8.11
C TYR A 147 -0.86 3.09 -8.02
N ALA A 148 -0.27 3.13 -6.82
CA ALA A 148 1.14 2.78 -6.64
C ALA A 148 1.37 1.29 -6.96
N VAL A 149 2.50 1.00 -7.61
CA VAL A 149 2.94 -0.35 -7.94
C VAL A 149 4.29 -0.62 -7.31
N VAL A 150 4.38 -1.66 -6.48
CA VAL A 150 5.63 -2.14 -5.92
C VAL A 150 6.00 -3.46 -6.60
N GLY A 151 7.12 -3.46 -7.31
CA GLY A 151 7.65 -4.63 -8.00
C GLY A 151 8.04 -5.75 -7.04
N GLY A 152 8.20 -6.95 -7.58
CA GLY A 152 8.45 -8.13 -6.74
C GLY A 152 9.81 -8.08 -6.07
N LEU A 153 9.93 -8.74 -4.91
CA LEU A 153 11.16 -8.79 -4.09
C LEU A 153 11.67 -7.40 -3.66
N THR A 154 10.78 -6.41 -3.56
CA THR A 154 11.15 -5.03 -3.21
C THR A 154 10.80 -4.72 -1.75
N PRO A 155 11.79 -4.59 -0.86
CA PRO A 155 11.58 -4.02 0.47
C PRO A 155 11.43 -2.49 0.46
N ILE A 156 10.47 -2.00 1.26
CA ILE A 156 10.26 -0.58 1.56
C ILE A 156 10.45 -0.36 3.06
N HIS A 157 11.40 0.52 3.40
CA HIS A 157 11.76 0.82 4.78
C HIS A 157 10.65 1.57 5.53
N GLN A 158 10.62 1.45 6.86
CA GLN A 158 9.61 2.10 7.71
C GLN A 158 9.54 3.62 7.50
N PHE A 159 8.34 4.17 7.64
CA PHE A 159 7.99 5.59 7.44
C PHE A 159 8.19 6.13 6.01
N VAL A 160 8.50 5.28 5.02
CA VAL A 160 8.62 5.72 3.63
C VAL A 160 7.24 5.96 3.04
N ARG A 161 7.10 7.08 2.32
CA ARG A 161 5.92 7.41 1.53
C ARG A 161 6.19 7.19 0.05
N VAL A 162 5.27 6.53 -0.65
CA VAL A 162 5.29 6.34 -2.11
C VAL A 162 4.04 6.99 -2.67
N GLY A 163 4.22 8.04 -3.48
CA GLY A 163 3.13 8.84 -4.01
C GLY A 163 2.20 8.10 -4.99
N GLU A 164 1.10 8.76 -5.32
CA GLU A 164 0.11 8.29 -6.30
C GLU A 164 0.77 7.92 -7.64
N SER A 165 0.35 6.81 -8.26
CA SER A 165 0.85 6.31 -9.55
C SER A 165 2.36 6.09 -9.63
N CYS A 166 3.05 5.99 -8.50
CA CYS A 166 4.45 5.63 -8.52
C CYS A 166 4.64 4.17 -8.95
N MET A 167 5.79 3.89 -9.54
CA MET A 167 6.25 2.51 -9.74
C MET A 167 7.62 2.34 -9.09
N VAL A 168 7.73 1.38 -8.17
CA VAL A 168 9.02 0.92 -7.66
C VAL A 168 9.36 -0.37 -8.41
N ALA A 169 10.45 -0.39 -9.15
CA ALA A 169 10.86 -1.57 -9.91
C ALA A 169 11.13 -2.77 -8.99
N GLY A 170 11.06 -3.99 -9.55
CA GLY A 170 11.38 -5.20 -8.80
C GLY A 170 12.84 -5.25 -8.34
N ALA A 171 13.11 -6.02 -7.30
CA ALA A 171 14.43 -6.19 -6.67
C ALA A 171 15.08 -4.85 -6.25
N SER A 172 14.28 -3.84 -5.95
CA SER A 172 14.76 -2.55 -5.46
C SER A 172 14.77 -2.51 -3.93
N ALA A 173 15.55 -1.61 -3.33
CA ALA A 173 15.51 -1.38 -1.88
C ALA A 173 15.28 0.11 -1.59
N LEU A 174 14.06 0.44 -1.14
CA LEU A 174 13.62 1.82 -0.98
C LEU A 174 13.71 2.28 0.48
N SER A 175 14.44 3.36 0.74
CA SER A 175 14.62 3.92 2.09
C SER A 175 14.17 5.37 2.26
N GLN A 176 13.66 5.99 1.19
CA GLN A 176 13.29 7.40 1.08
C GLN A 176 12.02 7.56 0.24
N ASP A 177 11.38 8.73 0.30
CA ASP A 177 10.05 8.94 -0.27
C ASP A 177 10.08 9.09 -1.80
N VAL A 178 9.10 8.51 -2.49
CA VAL A 178 8.98 8.60 -3.96
C VAL A 178 7.86 9.57 -4.33
N VAL A 179 8.23 10.69 -4.95
CA VAL A 179 7.30 11.74 -5.40
C VAL A 179 6.24 11.15 -6.34
N PRO A 180 4.95 11.55 -6.23
CA PRO A 180 3.88 11.10 -7.11
C PRO A 180 4.28 11.03 -8.59
N PHE A 181 3.74 10.04 -9.28
CA PHE A 181 3.91 9.79 -10.71
C PHE A 181 5.32 9.36 -11.12
N CYS A 182 6.26 9.17 -10.17
CA CYS A 182 7.63 8.81 -10.48
C CYS A 182 7.85 7.29 -10.55
N LEU A 183 8.88 6.90 -11.29
CA LEU A 183 9.44 5.55 -11.32
C LEU A 183 10.77 5.55 -10.57
N ALA A 184 10.87 4.69 -9.56
CA ALA A 184 12.07 4.46 -8.78
C ALA A 184 12.61 3.04 -9.01
N GLU A 185 13.94 2.89 -9.00
CA GLU A 185 14.59 1.59 -9.12
C GLU A 185 15.96 1.56 -8.44
N GLY A 186 16.45 0.34 -8.18
CA GLY A 186 17.81 0.08 -7.73
C GLY A 186 17.91 -0.32 -6.26
N ASN A 187 19.12 -0.68 -5.84
CA ASN A 187 19.43 -1.09 -4.48
C ASN A 187 20.74 -0.39 -4.05
N ARG A 188 20.72 0.79 -3.44
CA ARG A 188 19.56 1.60 -2.96
C ARG A 188 18.76 2.27 -4.09
N ALA A 189 17.44 2.32 -3.94
CA ALA A 189 16.53 2.85 -4.96
C ALA A 189 16.60 4.38 -5.08
N TYR A 190 16.47 4.89 -6.31
CA TYR A 190 16.39 6.32 -6.62
C TYR A 190 15.33 6.58 -7.70
N ILE A 191 14.81 7.82 -7.75
CA ILE A 191 13.89 8.27 -8.81
C ILE A 191 14.65 8.34 -10.13
N ARG A 192 14.30 7.47 -11.07
CA ARG A 192 14.89 7.40 -12.41
C ARG A 192 14.18 8.30 -13.41
N SER A 193 12.85 8.32 -13.36
CA SER A 193 12.00 8.99 -14.37
C SER A 193 10.57 9.14 -13.87
N LEU A 194 9.67 9.64 -14.73
CA LEU A 194 8.23 9.47 -14.55
C LEU A 194 7.79 8.05 -14.90
N ASN A 195 6.77 7.54 -14.21
CA ASN A 195 6.02 6.35 -14.57
C ASN A 195 5.08 6.63 -15.76
N LEU A 196 5.65 6.94 -16.93
CA LEU A 196 4.86 7.31 -18.12
C LEU A 196 3.87 6.23 -18.54
N VAL A 197 4.18 4.95 -18.29
CA VAL A 197 3.26 3.84 -18.58
C VAL A 197 2.01 3.92 -17.71
N GLY A 198 2.17 4.12 -16.39
CA GLY A 198 1.05 4.28 -15.46
C GLY A 198 0.26 5.55 -15.74
N ILE A 199 0.93 6.68 -15.94
CA ILE A 199 0.31 7.99 -16.17
C ILE A 199 -0.54 7.95 -17.46
N ARG A 200 -0.01 7.42 -18.58
CA ARG A 200 -0.74 7.37 -19.87
C ARG A 200 -1.97 6.46 -19.87
N ARG A 201 -2.12 5.58 -18.87
CA ARG A 201 -3.33 4.76 -18.71
C ARG A 201 -4.44 5.50 -17.97
N ARG A 202 -4.14 6.62 -17.30
CA ARG A 202 -5.06 7.33 -16.39
C ARG A 202 -5.35 8.77 -16.80
N PHE A 203 -4.40 9.42 -17.48
CA PHE A 203 -4.46 10.84 -17.78
C PHE A 203 -4.43 11.08 -19.28
N ASP A 204 -5.05 12.18 -19.70
CA ASP A 204 -5.00 12.62 -21.09
C ASP A 204 -3.62 13.14 -21.50
N LYS A 205 -3.46 13.45 -22.78
CA LYS A 205 -2.18 13.91 -23.33
C LYS A 205 -1.70 15.23 -22.70
N GLU A 206 -2.61 16.16 -22.43
CA GLU A 206 -2.30 17.50 -21.93
C GLU A 206 -1.78 17.42 -20.48
N GLN A 207 -2.45 16.62 -19.65
CA GLN A 207 -2.02 16.30 -18.28
C GLN A 207 -0.67 15.58 -18.25
N VAL A 208 -0.44 14.61 -19.15
CA VAL A 208 0.86 13.92 -19.27
C VAL A 208 1.97 14.92 -19.61
N GLU A 209 1.73 15.82 -20.55
CA GLU A 209 2.72 16.85 -20.94
C GLU A 209 3.02 17.82 -19.80
N GLU A 210 2.01 18.20 -19.01
CA GLU A 210 2.20 19.05 -17.83
C GLU A 210 3.05 18.36 -16.76
N LEU A 211 2.79 17.08 -16.47
CA LEU A 211 3.62 16.29 -15.56
C LEU A 211 5.06 16.16 -16.05
N VAL A 212 5.27 16.00 -17.37
CA VAL A 212 6.62 15.97 -17.96
C VAL A 212 7.34 17.31 -17.77
N ARG A 213 6.65 18.44 -17.98
CA ARG A 213 7.22 19.78 -17.72
C ARG A 213 7.56 19.96 -16.24
N ALA A 214 6.64 19.61 -15.35
CA ALA A 214 6.82 19.70 -13.90
C ALA A 214 8.01 18.84 -13.42
N TYR A 215 8.11 17.58 -13.86
CA TYR A 215 9.22 16.70 -13.49
C TYR A 215 10.57 17.31 -13.91
N LYS A 216 10.69 17.81 -15.14
CA LYS A 216 11.92 18.44 -15.62
C LYS A 216 12.28 19.67 -14.80
N PHE A 217 11.29 20.48 -14.40
CA PHE A 217 11.51 21.65 -13.57
C PHE A 217 11.96 21.27 -12.15
N LEU A 218 11.24 20.34 -11.52
CA LEU A 218 11.46 19.89 -10.14
C LEU A 218 12.81 19.19 -9.98
N PHE A 219 13.22 18.34 -10.92
CA PHE A 219 14.43 17.55 -10.80
C PHE A 219 15.62 18.12 -11.59
N ASN A 220 15.58 19.42 -11.91
CA ASN A 220 16.72 20.10 -12.54
C ASN A 220 17.88 20.23 -11.54
N GLN A 221 19.05 19.72 -11.90
CA GLN A 221 20.22 19.66 -11.03
C GLN A 221 20.78 21.06 -10.75
N GLY A 222 21.32 21.27 -9.55
CA GLY A 222 21.97 22.52 -9.13
C GLY A 222 21.09 23.49 -8.35
N ILE A 223 19.80 23.19 -8.17
CA ILE A 223 18.88 23.94 -7.30
C ILE A 223 18.29 22.98 -6.26
N SER A 224 17.94 23.51 -5.09
CA SER A 224 17.23 22.75 -4.06
C SER A 224 15.86 22.32 -4.56
N LEU A 225 15.56 21.02 -4.41
CA LEU A 225 14.27 20.42 -4.78
C LEU A 225 13.10 21.09 -4.04
N LYS A 226 13.30 21.54 -2.79
CA LYS A 226 12.27 22.25 -2.02
C LYS A 226 12.02 23.66 -2.56
N ASP A 227 13.06 24.35 -3.00
CA ASP A 227 12.92 25.70 -3.57
C ASP A 227 12.19 25.65 -4.92
N GLN A 228 12.53 24.66 -5.75
CA GLN A 228 11.81 24.38 -6.99
C GLN A 228 10.33 24.03 -6.71
N ALA A 229 10.04 23.21 -5.70
CA ALA A 229 8.66 22.90 -5.34
C ALA A 229 7.88 24.15 -4.87
N ASN A 230 8.49 25.03 -4.08
CA ASN A 230 7.89 26.29 -3.65
C ASN A 230 7.64 27.26 -4.81
N GLU A 231 8.56 27.33 -5.77
CA GLU A 231 8.38 28.17 -6.96
C GLU A 231 7.25 27.64 -7.86
N LEU A 232 7.25 26.32 -8.12
CA LEU A 232 6.31 25.71 -9.04
C LEU A 232 4.88 25.72 -8.50
N ILE A 233 4.69 25.44 -7.21
CA ILE A 233 3.36 25.40 -6.60
C ILE A 233 2.65 26.76 -6.61
N ALA A 234 3.41 27.86 -6.57
CA ALA A 234 2.87 29.22 -6.64
C ALA A 234 2.41 29.63 -8.05
N LYS A 235 2.88 28.93 -9.09
CA LYS A 235 2.63 29.27 -10.50
C LYS A 235 1.66 28.32 -11.20
N THR A 236 1.61 27.06 -10.77
CA THR A 236 0.79 26.04 -11.43
C THR A 236 -0.68 26.08 -10.99
N SER A 237 -1.59 25.89 -11.94
CA SER A 237 -3.01 25.62 -11.68
C SER A 237 -3.34 24.12 -11.69
N ASP A 238 -2.41 23.27 -12.12
CA ASP A 238 -2.62 21.82 -12.26
C ASP A 238 -2.55 21.10 -10.90
N GLU A 239 -3.60 20.35 -10.56
CA GLU A 239 -3.70 19.68 -9.27
C GLU A 239 -2.70 18.52 -9.11
N ASN A 240 -2.34 17.83 -10.19
CA ASN A 240 -1.33 16.77 -10.12
C ASN A 240 0.07 17.35 -9.89
N VAL A 241 0.39 18.49 -10.51
CA VAL A 241 1.63 19.22 -10.22
C VAL A 241 1.65 19.70 -8.77
N LYS A 242 0.54 20.25 -8.26
CA LYS A 242 0.43 20.64 -6.84
C LYS A 242 0.66 19.44 -5.91
N LYS A 243 0.15 18.25 -6.24
CA LYS A 243 0.43 17.01 -5.48
C LYS A 243 1.93 16.70 -5.41
N MET A 244 2.64 16.79 -6.54
CA MET A 244 4.10 16.58 -6.57
C MET A 244 4.82 17.57 -5.64
N CYS A 245 4.49 18.86 -5.74
CA CYS A 245 5.12 19.91 -4.94
C CYS A 245 4.85 19.74 -3.44
N LYS A 246 3.59 19.54 -3.03
CA LYS A 246 3.23 19.33 -1.61
C LYS A 246 3.97 18.14 -1.02
N PHE A 247 4.01 17.02 -1.74
CA PHE A 247 4.70 15.81 -1.31
C PHE A 247 6.20 16.06 -1.03
N ILE A 248 6.87 16.81 -1.93
CA ILE A 248 8.27 17.21 -1.76
C ILE A 248 8.46 18.08 -0.53
N LEU A 249 7.56 19.03 -0.28
CA LEU A 249 7.68 19.98 0.82
C LEU A 249 7.49 19.28 2.18
N GLU A 250 6.61 18.28 2.24
CA GLU A 250 6.24 17.53 3.45
C GLU A 250 7.15 16.33 3.75
N THR A 251 8.10 15.97 2.88
CA THR A 251 8.95 14.80 3.09
C THR A 251 9.78 14.90 4.38
N THR A 252 9.79 13.81 5.14
CA THR A 252 10.57 13.66 6.38
C THR A 252 11.78 12.75 6.18
N ARG A 253 11.71 11.79 5.25
CA ARG A 253 12.81 10.88 4.89
C ARG A 253 13.67 11.37 3.71
N GLY A 254 13.26 12.47 3.08
CA GLY A 254 13.88 12.99 1.87
C GLY A 254 13.48 12.22 0.62
N ILE A 255 13.88 12.75 -0.55
CA ILE A 255 13.61 12.17 -1.87
C ILE A 255 14.90 11.55 -2.42
N PRO A 256 14.90 10.29 -2.90
CA PRO A 256 16.12 9.64 -3.38
C PRO A 256 16.38 10.06 -4.83
N LEU A 257 17.43 10.84 -5.03
CA LEU A 257 17.88 11.28 -6.35
C LEU A 257 19.07 10.44 -6.81
N ALA A 258 19.21 10.25 -8.12
CA ALA A 258 20.43 9.68 -8.68
C ALA A 258 21.61 10.56 -8.26
N LYS A 259 22.59 9.99 -7.56
CA LYS A 259 23.90 10.64 -7.46
C LYS A 259 24.47 10.68 -8.88
N GLY A 260 24.96 11.84 -9.30
CA GLY A 260 25.71 11.94 -10.55
C GLY A 260 26.72 10.80 -10.59
N ARG A 261 26.72 10.03 -11.67
CA ARG A 261 27.89 9.23 -11.98
C ARG A 261 28.94 10.25 -12.38
N ASP A 262 29.80 10.62 -11.44
CA ASP A 262 31.10 11.19 -11.79
C ASP A 262 31.85 10.18 -12.67
#